data_AF-A0A0N4YZJ2-F1
#
_entry.id   AF-A0A0N4YZJ2-F1
#
_cell.length_a   1.000
_cell.length_b   1.000
_cell.length_c   1.000
_cell.angle_alpha   90.00
_cell.angle_beta   90.00
_cell.angle_gamma   90.00
#
_symmetry.space_group_name_H-M   'P 1'
#
loop_
_entity.id
_entity.type
_entity.pdbx_description
1 polymer ?
#
loop_
_entity_poly.entity_id
_entity_poly.type
_entity_poly.pdbx_seq_one_letter_code
_entity_poly.pdbx_strand_id
1 'polypeptide(L)'
;MIRVIGSDETTTNRHHYQSFENELTSIHPNIHPFMQISNWVSLIVEAPFLPKCRGPGDASNFDDYEEEPLRISGTEKCSKEFAEF
;
A
#
# COMPACT_ATOMS: atom_id res chain seq x y z
N MET A 1 -29.57 18.17 31.19
CA MET A 1 -28.22 18.55 30.74
C MET A 1 -27.48 17.26 30.43
N ILE A 2 -27.49 16.83 29.17
CA ILE A 2 -26.82 15.60 28.73
C ILE A 2 -25.44 16.02 28.20
N ARG A 3 -24.38 15.54 28.85
CA ARG A 3 -23.00 15.80 28.45
C ARG A 3 -22.64 14.75 27.40
N VAL A 4 -22.63 15.14 26.12
CA VAL A 4 -22.09 14.34 25.02
C VAL A 4 -20.57 14.26 25.24
N ILE A 5 -20.06 13.07 25.54
CA ILE A 5 -18.62 12.82 25.60
C ILE A 5 -18.17 12.64 24.15
N GLY A 6 -17.50 13.66 23.60
CA GLY A 6 -16.81 13.52 22.32
C GLY A 6 -15.71 12.48 22.45
N SER A 7 -15.90 11.32 21.82
CA SER A 7 -14.82 10.35 21.63
C SER A 7 -13.86 10.94 20.61
N ASP A 8 -12.77 11.52 21.09
CA ASP A 8 -11.67 12.00 20.28
C ASP A 8 -11.15 10.86 19.38
N GLU A 9 -11.29 11.02 18.07
CA GLU A 9 -10.92 10.03 17.03
C GLU A 9 -9.48 9.52 17.20
N THR A 10 -8.62 10.29 17.86
CA THR A 10 -7.23 9.91 18.19
C THR A 10 -7.13 8.73 19.16
N THR A 11 -8.10 8.58 20.07
CA THR A 11 -8.07 7.53 21.10
C THR A 11 -8.52 6.19 20.52
N THR A 12 -9.56 6.19 19.68
CA THR A 12 -10.04 4.99 18.98
C THR A 12 -8.98 4.43 18.02
N ASN A 13 -8.30 5.31 17.27
CA ASN A 13 -7.21 4.90 16.40
C ASN A 13 -6.07 4.25 17.20
N ARG A 14 -5.66 4.83 18.33
CA ARG A 14 -4.58 4.29 19.18
C ARG A 14 -4.86 2.86 19.69
N HIS A 15 -6.10 2.58 20.09
CA HIS A 15 -6.50 1.24 20.54
C HIS A 15 -6.53 0.22 19.40
N HIS A 16 -6.90 0.64 18.19
CA HIS A 16 -6.91 -0.23 17.01
C HIS A 16 -5.50 -0.66 16.61
N TYR A 17 -4.54 0.27 16.59
CA TYR A 17 -3.13 -0.04 16.31
C TYR A 17 -2.52 -0.98 17.35
N GLN A 18 -2.81 -0.77 18.64
CA GLN A 18 -2.34 -1.64 19.71
C GLN A 18 -2.89 -3.05 19.61
N SER A 19 -4.14 -3.23 19.19
CA SER A 19 -4.72 -4.55 18.97
C SER A 19 -4.00 -5.31 17.85
N PHE A 20 -3.68 -4.63 16.76
CA PHE A 20 -2.97 -5.20 15.62
C PHE A 20 -1.52 -5.59 15.96
N GLU A 21 -0.79 -4.73 16.68
CA GLU A 21 0.57 -5.02 17.16
C GLU A 21 0.61 -6.25 18.08
N ASN A 22 -0.38 -6.40 18.97
CA ASN A 22 -0.49 -7.54 19.87
C ASN A 22 -0.75 -8.85 19.10
N GLU A 23 -1.60 -8.81 18.07
CA GLU A 23 -1.89 -9.96 17.21
C GLU A 23 -0.64 -10.40 16.42
N LEU A 24 0.09 -9.46 15.81
CA LEU A 24 1.34 -9.72 15.10
C LEU A 24 2.44 -10.29 16.00
N THR A 25 2.53 -9.81 17.24
CA THR A 25 3.51 -10.32 18.22
C THR A 25 3.13 -11.71 18.72
N SER A 26 1.82 -12.02 18.80
CA SER A 26 1.32 -13.33 19.22
C SER A 26 1.61 -14.45 18.20
N ILE A 27 1.58 -14.15 16.90
CA ILE A 27 1.84 -15.12 15.82
C ILE A 27 3.34 -15.35 15.57
N HIS A 28 4.20 -14.42 15.99
CA HIS A 28 5.64 -14.54 15.81
C HIS A 28 6.38 -14.04 17.07
N PRO A 29 6.52 -14.89 18.11
CA PRO A 29 7.02 -14.50 19.44
C PRO A 29 8.47 -13.99 19.43
N ASN A 30 9.18 -14.19 18.32
CA ASN A 30 10.49 -13.61 18.04
C ASN A 30 10.42 -12.82 16.75
N ILE A 31 9.73 -11.67 16.71
CA ILE A 31 9.92 -10.70 15.61
C ILE A 31 11.43 -10.54 15.43
N HIS A 32 11.95 -11.13 14.34
CA HIS A 32 13.38 -11.31 14.13
C HIS A 32 14.04 -9.93 14.23
N PRO A 33 15.22 -9.75 14.85
CA PRO A 33 15.83 -8.43 15.04
C PRO A 33 15.90 -7.57 13.76
N PHE A 34 15.98 -8.22 12.59
CA PHE A 34 15.85 -7.63 11.26
C PHE A 34 14.55 -6.82 11.03
N MET A 35 13.43 -7.25 11.62
CA MET A 35 12.10 -6.62 11.50
C MET A 35 11.84 -5.57 12.61
N GLN A 36 12.72 -5.45 13.62
CA GLN A 36 12.55 -4.46 14.69
C GLN A 36 12.94 -3.03 14.26
N ILE A 37 13.62 -2.88 13.12
CA ILE A 37 14.05 -1.57 12.59
C ILE A 37 12.90 -0.85 11.86
N SER A 38 11.88 -1.57 11.39
CA SER A 38 10.70 -0.94 10.80
C SER A 38 9.73 -0.54 11.91
N ASN A 39 9.93 0.65 12.48
CA ASN A 39 8.84 1.33 13.17
C ASN A 39 7.74 1.56 12.12
N TRP A 40 6.62 0.83 12.20
CA TRP A 40 5.53 0.90 11.22
C TRP A 40 4.94 2.31 11.08
N VAL A 41 5.14 3.15 12.10
CA VAL A 41 4.77 4.57 12.13
C VAL A 41 5.74 5.46 11.35
N SER A 42 6.95 4.98 11.04
CA SER A 42 8.04 5.76 10.42
C SER A 42 8.24 5.49 8.92
N LEU A 43 7.21 5.07 8.18
CA LEU A 43 7.29 4.86 6.72
C LEU A 43 7.55 6.15 5.90
N ILE A 44 7.69 7.30 6.57
CA ILE A 44 8.15 8.58 6.00
C ILE A 44 9.66 8.75 6.24
N VAL A 45 10.46 7.71 5.96
CA VAL A 45 11.92 7.76 6.01
C VAL A 45 12.49 7.83 4.59
N GLU A 46 13.68 8.43 4.48
CA GLU A 46 14.42 8.47 3.21
C GLU A 46 14.71 7.04 2.73
N ALA A 47 14.37 6.75 1.48
CA ALA A 47 14.60 5.44 0.90
C ALA A 47 16.11 5.16 0.80
N PRO A 48 16.58 3.95 1.13
CA PRO A 48 17.99 3.59 1.04
C PRO A 48 18.51 3.61 -0.40
N PHE A 49 17.60 3.59 -1.38
CA PHE A 49 17.91 3.70 -2.79
C PHE A 49 16.87 4.58 -3.47
N LEU A 50 17.36 5.60 -4.18
CA LEU A 50 16.55 6.42 -5.08
C LEU A 50 16.90 6.03 -6.53
N PRO A 51 15.98 5.43 -7.30
CA PRO A 51 16.25 5.08 -8.70
C PRO A 51 16.55 6.34 -9.51
N LYS A 52 17.45 6.21 -10.49
CA LYS A 52 17.77 7.31 -11.39
C LYS A 52 16.62 7.49 -12.37
N CYS A 53 16.01 8.67 -12.38
CA CYS A 53 14.99 9.05 -13.35
C CYS A 53 15.32 10.44 -13.91
N ARG A 54 15.19 10.61 -15.22
CA ARG A 54 15.41 11.90 -15.93
C ARG A 54 14.19 12.81 -15.88
N GLY A 55 13.03 12.29 -15.47
CA GLY A 55 11.77 13.03 -15.34
C GLY A 55 10.55 12.16 -15.62
N PRO A 56 9.35 12.76 -15.67
CA PRO A 56 8.13 12.07 -16.09
C PRO A 56 8.29 11.47 -17.50
N GLY A 57 7.94 10.19 -17.65
CA GLY A 57 8.06 9.46 -18.92
C GLY A 57 9.42 8.81 -19.17
N ASP A 58 10.37 8.86 -18.22
CA ASP A 58 11.63 8.14 -18.36
C ASP A 58 11.45 6.63 -18.17
N ALA A 59 11.54 5.88 -19.26
CA ALA A 59 11.45 4.42 -19.26
C ALA A 59 12.79 3.71 -19.02
N SER A 60 13.88 4.43 -18.67
CA SER A 60 15.23 3.84 -18.62
C SER A 60 15.48 2.77 -17.54
N ASN A 61 14.59 2.64 -16.56
CA ASN A 61 14.66 1.59 -15.54
C ASN A 61 13.87 0.34 -15.94
N PHE A 62 13.24 0.35 -17.12
CA PHE A 62 12.49 -0.77 -17.67
C PHE A 62 13.28 -1.39 -18.82
N ASP A 63 13.02 -2.67 -19.08
CA ASP A 63 13.57 -3.35 -20.24
C ASP A 63 12.81 -2.97 -21.52
N ASP A 64 13.50 -3.01 -22.65
CA ASP A 64 12.87 -2.83 -23.97
C ASP A 64 12.14 -4.11 -24.39
N TYR A 65 10.84 -4.00 -24.66
CA TYR A 65 10.00 -5.08 -25.19
C TYR A 65 9.54 -4.75 -26.62
N GLU A 66 9.26 -5.78 -27.42
CA GLU A 66 8.68 -5.60 -28.75
C GLU A 66 7.26 -5.00 -28.64
N GLU A 67 7.02 -3.85 -29.27
CA GLU A 67 5.73 -3.18 -29.24
C GLU A 67 4.74 -3.82 -30.23
N GLU A 68 3.63 -4.36 -29.71
CA GLU A 68 2.52 -4.82 -30.54
C GLU A 68 1.44 -3.73 -30.70
N PRO A 69 0.83 -3.58 -31.90
CA PRO A 69 -0.24 -2.62 -32.11
C PRO A 69 -1.50 -3.00 -31.30
N LEU A 70 -2.10 -2.01 -30.65
CA LEU A 70 -3.39 -2.18 -29.97
C LEU A 70 -4.50 -2.49 -30.99
N ARG A 71 -5.07 -3.68 -30.90
CA ARG A 71 -6.18 -4.13 -31.77
C ARG A 71 -7.52 -3.87 -31.09
N ILE A 72 -8.30 -2.94 -31.62
CA ILE A 72 -9.67 -2.67 -31.15
C ILE A 72 -10.64 -3.50 -31.99
N SER A 73 -11.46 -4.32 -31.33
CA SER A 73 -12.51 -5.10 -31.99
C SER A 73 -13.65 -4.18 -32.45
N GLY A 74 -14.16 -4.40 -33.67
CA GLY A 74 -15.36 -3.70 -34.16
C GLY A 74 -16.66 -4.11 -33.45
N THR A 75 -16.61 -5.13 -32.59
CA THR A 75 -17.71 -5.55 -31.74
C THR A 75 -17.28 -5.58 -30.27
N GLU A 76 -18.22 -5.35 -29.37
CA GLU A 76 -18.04 -5.62 -27.95
C GLU A 76 -17.68 -7.09 -27.70
N LYS A 77 -16.79 -7.34 -26.74
CA LYS A 77 -16.35 -8.68 -26.34
C LYS A 77 -16.45 -8.79 -24.82
N CYS A 78 -16.95 -9.93 -24.34
CA CYS A 78 -16.97 -10.29 -22.92
C CYS A 78 -17.70 -9.30 -21.99
N SER A 79 -18.79 -8.70 -22.46
CA SER A 79 -19.51 -7.66 -21.70
C SER A 79 -20.14 -8.16 -20.40
N LYS A 80 -20.48 -9.44 -20.30
CA LYS A 80 -21.00 -10.03 -19.06
C LYS A 80 -19.91 -10.22 -18.02
N GLU A 81 -18.73 -10.65 -18.46
CA GLU A 81 -17.59 -10.94 -17.61
C GLU A 81 -16.98 -9.66 -17.02
N PHE A 82 -17.05 -8.55 -17.78
CA PHE A 82 -16.51 -7.24 -17.37
C PHE A 82 -17.60 -6.22 -17.02
N ALA A 83 -18.81 -6.68 -16.63
CA ALA A 83 -19.93 -5.78 -16.35
C ALA A 83 -19.72 -4.84 -15.15
N GLU A 84 -18.83 -5.20 -14.22
CA GLU A 84 -18.50 -4.44 -13.00
C GLU A 84 -16.99 -4.13 -12.87
N PHE A 85 -16.25 -4.22 -13.99
CA PHE A 85 -14.82 -3.90 -14.00
C PHE A 85 -14.55 -2.41 -13.73
#